data_AF-A0A2T7L9T2-F1
#
_entry.id   AF-A0A2T7L9T2-F1
#
_cell.length_a   1.000
_cell.length_b   1.000
_cell.length_c   1.000
_cell.angle_alpha   90.00
_cell.angle_beta   90.00
_cell.angle_gamma   90.00
#
_symmetry.space_group_name_H-M   'P 1'
#
loop_
_entity.id
_entity.type
_entity.pdbx_description
1 polymer ?
#
loop_
_entity_poly.entity_id
_entity_poly.type
_entity_poly.pdbx_seq_one_letter_code
_entity_poly.pdbx_strand_id
1 'polypeptide(L)'
;MPRKRPGPTTDGNGSTRTGGHHRDRTRPRLTAVRHWIATAPGTYIWLTVLFVTTVVLHRMSPAFEDEFLRDRSTNLHELSQNPVRVLISSAFWIDGGRWLPYAVLFTVFHATAEHWLGTLRWLAVAVIAHVVATLVSEGVLAWAIRQDHAPQSAADARDIGVSYALAGVIAVLTYRVPRPWPYAYAFAVLVFYGIPLLADGRTFTDVGHFTAVLTGLACYPLTRTRSRRKTQKTKHPTAQ
;
A
#
# COMPACT_ATOMS: atom_id res chain seq x y z
N MET A 1 -9.85 26.35 75.19
CA MET A 1 -10.07 25.04 75.81
C MET A 1 -11.11 24.25 75.01
N PRO A 2 -10.91 22.94 74.77
CA PRO A 2 -11.76 22.08 73.92
C PRO A 2 -12.70 21.17 74.75
N ARG A 3 -13.89 20.82 74.25
CA ARG A 3 -14.66 19.62 74.67
C ARG A 3 -15.47 19.05 73.49
N LYS A 4 -14.92 18.00 72.88
CA LYS A 4 -15.38 16.60 72.82
C LYS A 4 -16.48 16.31 71.80
N ARG A 5 -16.06 15.70 70.69
CA ARG A 5 -16.89 15.11 69.63
C ARG A 5 -17.47 13.76 70.12
N PRO A 6 -18.71 13.40 69.75
CA PRO A 6 -19.17 12.02 69.79
C PRO A 6 -18.57 11.26 68.60
N GLY A 7 -17.97 10.10 68.86
CA GLY A 7 -17.47 9.18 67.84
C GLY A 7 -18.60 8.27 67.32
N PRO A 8 -18.59 7.88 66.03
CA PRO A 8 -19.40 6.77 65.56
C PRO A 8 -18.64 5.44 65.74
N THR A 9 -19.25 4.63 66.59
CA THR A 9 -19.31 3.16 66.65
C THR A 9 -18.64 2.37 65.54
N THR A 10 -17.79 1.44 65.97
CA THR A 10 -17.27 0.31 65.19
C THR A 10 -18.36 -0.74 64.99
N ASP A 11 -18.96 -0.78 63.82
CA ASP A 11 -19.64 -1.98 63.36
C ASP A 11 -18.63 -2.82 62.57
N GLY A 12 -18.30 -3.97 63.16
CA GLY A 12 -17.38 -4.93 62.59
C GLY A 12 -17.92 -5.51 61.30
N ASN A 13 -17.30 -5.13 60.18
CA ASN A 13 -17.15 -6.04 59.06
C ASN A 13 -15.84 -5.75 58.35
N GLY A 14 -14.82 -6.53 58.73
CA GLY A 14 -13.55 -6.56 58.04
C GLY A 14 -13.75 -7.08 56.62
N SER A 15 -13.74 -6.20 55.64
CA SER A 15 -13.23 -6.56 54.32
C SER A 15 -12.50 -5.37 53.71
N THR A 16 -11.20 -5.31 54.00
CA THR A 16 -10.21 -4.69 53.12
C THR A 16 -10.24 -5.46 51.79
N ARG A 17 -11.18 -5.14 50.91
CA ARG A 17 -11.10 -5.51 49.49
C ARG A 17 -10.26 -4.45 48.78
N THR A 18 -8.95 -4.59 48.91
CA THR A 18 -7.99 -4.14 47.91
C THR A 18 -8.19 -4.99 46.66
N GLY A 19 -9.30 -4.73 45.95
CA GLY A 19 -9.59 -5.32 44.66
C GLY A 19 -8.63 -4.74 43.63
N GLY A 20 -7.51 -5.43 43.42
CA GLY A 20 -6.49 -5.07 42.46
C GLY A 20 -7.10 -4.69 41.12
N HIS A 21 -6.88 -3.45 40.72
CA HIS A 21 -6.99 -3.02 39.33
C HIS A 21 -5.86 -3.69 38.52
N HIS A 22 -5.90 -5.02 38.37
CA HIS A 22 -5.26 -5.69 37.26
C HIS A 22 -6.13 -5.43 36.02
N ARG A 23 -6.11 -4.17 35.56
CA ARG A 23 -6.54 -3.85 34.20
C ARG A 23 -5.55 -4.55 33.28
N ASP A 24 -6.03 -5.63 32.67
CA ASP A 24 -5.41 -6.35 31.56
C ASP A 24 -4.85 -5.36 30.52
N ARG A 25 -3.56 -5.02 30.63
CA ARG A 25 -2.87 -4.09 29.72
C ARG A 25 -2.69 -4.66 28.31
N THR A 26 -3.03 -5.94 28.10
CA THR A 26 -2.88 -6.68 26.85
C THR A 26 -4.10 -6.57 25.92
N ARG A 27 -5.32 -6.44 26.47
CA ARG A 27 -6.57 -6.27 25.70
C ARG A 27 -6.64 -5.00 24.82
N PRO A 28 -6.12 -3.83 25.22
CA PRO A 28 -6.20 -2.63 24.37
C PRO A 28 -5.35 -2.75 23.10
N ARG A 29 -4.19 -3.41 23.16
CA ARG A 29 -3.27 -3.53 22.02
C ARG A 29 -3.78 -4.48 20.92
N LEU A 30 -4.31 -5.64 21.32
CA LEU A 30 -4.91 -6.60 20.37
C LEU A 30 -6.13 -6.01 19.66
N THR A 31 -6.95 -5.25 20.39
CA THR A 31 -8.10 -4.54 19.81
C THR A 31 -7.65 -3.47 18.81
N ALA A 32 -6.59 -2.72 19.12
CA ALA A 32 -6.04 -1.71 18.22
C ALA A 32 -5.46 -2.31 16.92
N VAL A 33 -4.69 -3.40 17.01
CA VAL A 33 -4.16 -4.11 15.83
C VAL A 33 -5.29 -4.66 14.97
N ARG A 34 -6.27 -5.33 15.58
CA ARG A 34 -7.44 -5.84 14.85
C ARG A 34 -8.22 -4.72 14.16
N HIS A 35 -8.40 -3.59 14.84
CA HIS A 35 -9.06 -2.43 14.27
C HIS A 35 -8.29 -1.88 13.07
N TRP A 36 -6.97 -1.68 13.20
CA TRP A 36 -6.09 -1.22 12.11
C TRP A 36 -6.18 -2.12 10.87
N ILE A 37 -6.20 -3.44 11.07
CA ILE A 37 -6.35 -4.41 9.99
C ILE A 37 -7.74 -4.32 9.35
N ALA A 38 -8.78 -4.31 10.19
CA ALA A 38 -10.18 -4.29 9.72
C ALA A 38 -10.55 -3.01 8.95
N THR A 39 -9.86 -1.90 9.20
CA THR A 39 -10.14 -0.62 8.53
C THR A 39 -9.35 -0.38 7.24
N ALA A 40 -8.44 -1.29 6.85
CA ALA A 40 -7.76 -1.30 5.55
C ALA A 40 -8.02 -2.61 4.77
N PRO A 41 -9.30 -2.93 4.48
CA PRO A 41 -9.67 -4.24 3.93
C PRO A 41 -9.00 -4.50 2.57
N GLY A 42 -8.87 -3.50 1.69
CA GLY A 42 -8.27 -3.68 0.37
C GLY A 42 -6.81 -4.12 0.46
N THR A 43 -6.03 -3.47 1.33
CA THR A 43 -4.62 -3.78 1.57
C THR A 43 -4.45 -5.20 2.07
N TYR A 44 -5.20 -5.61 3.10
CA TYR A 44 -5.02 -6.94 3.69
C TYR A 44 -5.63 -8.07 2.87
N ILE A 45 -6.71 -7.82 2.11
CA ILE A 45 -7.20 -8.77 1.12
C ILE A 45 -6.11 -9.01 0.07
N TRP A 46 -5.54 -7.94 -0.50
CA TRP A 46 -4.50 -8.09 -1.50
C TRP A 46 -3.28 -8.81 -0.93
N LEU A 47 -2.82 -8.41 0.26
CA LEU A 47 -1.69 -9.07 0.92
C LEU A 47 -1.96 -10.55 1.22
N THR A 48 -3.21 -10.93 1.54
CA THR A 48 -3.63 -12.33 1.71
C THR A 48 -3.57 -13.09 0.39
N VAL A 49 -4.03 -12.50 -0.71
CA VAL A 49 -3.89 -13.12 -2.05
C VAL A 49 -2.41 -13.35 -2.36
N LEU A 50 -1.56 -12.35 -2.13
CA LEU A 50 -0.11 -12.48 -2.33
C LEU A 50 0.51 -13.55 -1.43
N PHE A 51 0.02 -13.73 -0.20
CA PHE A 51 0.48 -14.82 0.67
C PHE A 51 0.12 -16.18 0.09
N VAL A 52 -1.14 -16.37 -0.30
CA VAL A 52 -1.62 -17.63 -0.87
C VAL A 52 -0.86 -17.96 -2.15
N THR A 53 -0.70 -17.02 -3.07
CA THR A 53 0.04 -17.24 -4.31
C THR A 53 1.52 -17.55 -4.03
N THR A 54 2.14 -16.87 -3.06
CA THR A 54 3.51 -17.19 -2.62
C THR A 54 3.61 -18.61 -2.06
N VAL A 55 2.68 -19.04 -1.20
CA VAL A 55 2.65 -20.39 -0.65
C VAL A 55 2.47 -21.43 -1.75
N VAL A 56 1.60 -21.16 -2.72
CA VAL A 56 1.39 -22.04 -3.88
C VAL A 56 2.67 -22.19 -4.70
N LEU A 57 3.40 -21.09 -4.96
CA LEU A 57 4.70 -21.15 -5.67
C LEU A 57 5.71 -22.03 -4.93
N HIS A 58 5.88 -21.86 -3.62
CA HIS A 58 6.83 -22.66 -2.83
C HIS A 58 6.47 -24.15 -2.77
N ARG A 59 5.24 -24.52 -3.14
CA ARG A 59 4.80 -25.92 -3.22
C ARG A 59 5.02 -26.53 -4.60
N MET A 60 5.34 -25.72 -5.62
CA MET A 60 5.71 -26.16 -6.96
C MET A 60 7.21 -26.51 -6.99
N SER A 61 7.63 -27.38 -7.92
CA SER A 61 9.07 -27.65 -8.09
C SER A 61 9.76 -26.41 -8.69
N PRO A 62 11.05 -26.15 -8.39
CA PRO A 62 11.74 -24.94 -8.88
C PRO A 62 11.72 -24.78 -10.40
N ALA A 63 11.77 -25.89 -11.15
CA ALA A 63 11.66 -25.90 -12.60
C ALA A 63 10.25 -25.49 -13.09
N PHE A 64 9.21 -25.87 -12.35
CA PHE A 64 7.84 -25.47 -12.64
C PHE A 64 7.56 -24.04 -12.16
N GLU A 65 8.23 -23.57 -11.11
CA GLU A 65 8.12 -22.21 -10.61
C GLU A 65 8.63 -21.21 -11.67
N ASP A 66 9.83 -21.41 -12.22
CA ASP A 66 10.37 -20.53 -13.27
C ASP A 66 9.53 -20.57 -14.55
N GLU A 67 9.05 -21.74 -14.97
CA GLU A 67 8.23 -21.90 -16.17
C GLU A 67 6.81 -21.33 -15.99
N PHE A 68 6.19 -21.58 -14.83
CA PHE A 68 4.86 -21.06 -14.48
C PHE A 68 4.88 -19.54 -14.27
N LEU A 69 5.96 -19.00 -13.71
CA LEU A 69 6.14 -17.55 -13.56
C LEU A 69 6.47 -16.88 -14.89
N ARG A 70 7.22 -17.54 -15.80
CA ARG A 70 7.39 -17.06 -17.18
C ARG A 70 6.04 -16.96 -17.90
N ASP A 71 5.21 -17.98 -17.84
CA ASP A 71 3.87 -18.02 -18.47
C ASP A 71 2.85 -17.01 -17.90
N ARG A 72 3.10 -16.49 -16.68
CA ARG A 72 2.20 -15.55 -15.98
C ARG A 72 2.80 -14.17 -15.77
N SER A 73 4.06 -13.97 -16.17
CA SER A 73 4.75 -12.69 -16.23
C SER A 73 4.15 -11.82 -17.33
N THR A 74 4.30 -10.49 -17.22
CA THR A 74 3.97 -9.58 -18.31
C THR A 74 4.96 -9.79 -19.45
N ASN A 75 4.72 -10.78 -20.31
CA ASN A 75 5.48 -10.93 -21.55
C ASN A 75 4.94 -9.93 -22.58
N LEU A 76 5.81 -9.22 -23.30
CA LEU A 76 5.43 -8.25 -24.32
C LEU A 76 4.45 -8.85 -25.37
N HIS A 77 4.62 -10.11 -25.74
CA HIS A 77 3.71 -10.83 -26.63
C HIS A 77 2.31 -10.98 -26.02
N GLU A 78 2.23 -11.46 -24.77
CA GLU A 78 0.96 -11.65 -24.06
C GLU A 78 0.29 -10.31 -23.72
N LEU A 79 1.04 -9.26 -23.42
CA LEU A 79 0.51 -7.92 -23.21
C LEU A 79 -0.15 -7.39 -24.50
N SER A 80 0.41 -7.72 -25.67
CA SER A 80 -0.18 -7.32 -26.96
C SER A 80 -1.45 -8.09 -27.31
N GLN A 81 -1.57 -9.35 -26.88
CA GLN A 81 -2.72 -10.21 -27.19
C GLN A 81 -3.83 -10.15 -26.13
N ASN A 82 -3.47 -10.17 -24.85
CA ASN A 82 -4.37 -10.29 -23.71
C ASN A 82 -4.03 -9.29 -22.57
N PRO A 83 -3.98 -7.97 -22.84
CA PRO A 83 -3.43 -6.98 -21.92
C PRO A 83 -4.10 -6.97 -20.54
N VAL A 84 -5.43 -7.09 -20.50
CA VAL A 84 -6.20 -7.07 -19.24
C VAL A 84 -5.85 -8.27 -18.36
N ARG A 85 -5.76 -9.47 -18.94
CA ARG A 85 -5.42 -10.69 -18.20
C ARG A 85 -4.01 -10.59 -17.60
N VAL A 86 -3.07 -10.08 -18.39
CA VAL A 86 -1.68 -9.91 -17.97
C VAL A 86 -1.56 -8.91 -16.82
N LEU A 87 -2.17 -7.72 -16.95
CA LEU A 87 -2.16 -6.70 -15.92
C LEU A 87 -2.80 -7.17 -14.61
N ILE A 88 -3.88 -7.96 -14.69
CA ILE A 88 -4.51 -8.56 -13.51
C ILE A 88 -3.60 -9.62 -12.91
N SER A 89 -3.04 -10.51 -13.73
CA SER A 89 -2.14 -11.58 -13.28
C SER A 89 -0.93 -11.02 -12.55
N SER A 90 -0.23 -10.04 -13.13
CA SER A 90 0.99 -9.45 -12.55
C SER A 90 0.75 -8.70 -11.23
N ALA A 91 -0.50 -8.33 -10.93
CA ALA A 91 -0.88 -7.77 -9.64
C ALA A 91 -1.01 -8.82 -8.51
N PHE A 92 -0.99 -10.13 -8.81
CA PHE A 92 -1.20 -11.19 -7.81
C PHE A 92 0.03 -12.04 -7.49
N TRP A 93 1.19 -11.76 -8.10
CA TRP A 93 2.42 -12.52 -7.89
C TRP A 93 3.56 -11.62 -7.38
N ILE A 94 4.33 -12.14 -6.43
CA ILE A 94 5.57 -11.52 -5.94
C ILE A 94 6.75 -12.29 -6.54
N ASP A 95 7.75 -11.57 -7.02
CA ASP A 95 9.02 -12.18 -7.44
C ASP A 95 9.92 -12.52 -6.25
N GLY A 96 10.65 -13.63 -6.39
CA GLY A 96 11.55 -14.17 -5.39
C GLY A 96 10.86 -14.83 -4.19
N GLY A 97 9.52 -14.94 -4.20
CA GLY A 97 8.78 -15.68 -3.17
C GLY A 97 8.81 -15.08 -1.76
N ARG A 98 9.37 -13.88 -1.58
CA ARG A 98 9.54 -13.29 -0.25
C ARG A 98 8.35 -12.41 0.12
N TRP A 99 7.34 -13.01 0.76
CA TRP A 99 6.13 -12.30 1.18
C TRP A 99 6.34 -11.31 2.34
N LEU A 100 7.23 -11.63 3.30
CA LEU A 100 7.44 -10.83 4.51
C LEU A 100 7.79 -9.35 4.26
N PRO A 101 8.73 -9.00 3.36
CA PRO A 101 9.00 -7.61 2.99
C PRO A 101 7.75 -6.86 2.50
N TYR A 102 6.94 -7.50 1.63
CA TYR A 102 5.70 -6.92 1.15
C TYR A 102 4.67 -6.74 2.27
N ALA A 103 4.59 -7.67 3.22
CA ALA A 103 3.71 -7.53 4.37
C ALA A 103 4.05 -6.28 5.19
N VAL A 104 5.34 -6.03 5.45
CA VAL A 104 5.79 -4.82 6.16
C VAL A 104 5.48 -3.57 5.35
N LEU A 105 5.85 -3.54 4.07
CA LEU A 105 5.67 -2.37 3.21
C LEU A 105 4.18 -2.05 2.98
N PHE A 106 3.32 -3.06 2.80
CA PHE A 106 1.89 -2.89 2.65
C PHE A 106 1.26 -2.37 3.95
N THR A 107 1.65 -2.93 5.10
CA THR A 107 1.15 -2.44 6.38
C THR A 107 1.59 -1.00 6.67
N VAL A 108 2.82 -0.62 6.32
CA VAL A 108 3.34 0.74 6.57
C VAL A 108 2.78 1.75 5.57
N PHE A 109 2.76 1.45 4.28
CA PHE A 109 2.41 2.41 3.23
C PHE A 109 0.99 2.22 2.71
N HIS A 110 0.63 1.02 2.23
CA HIS A 110 -0.71 0.81 1.65
C HIS A 110 -1.83 0.98 2.68
N ALA A 111 -1.71 0.39 3.87
CA ALA A 111 -2.75 0.53 4.89
C ALA A 111 -2.88 1.99 5.34
N THR A 112 -1.75 2.71 5.51
CA THR A 112 -1.76 4.15 5.82
C THR A 112 -2.45 4.97 4.73
N ALA A 113 -2.16 4.68 3.46
CA ALA A 113 -2.77 5.34 2.33
C ALA A 113 -4.27 5.00 2.21
N GLU A 114 -4.66 3.75 2.44
CA GLU A 114 -6.05 3.30 2.43
C GLU A 114 -6.86 3.93 3.56
N HIS A 115 -6.32 3.98 4.79
CA HIS A 115 -6.97 4.66 5.92
C HIS A 115 -7.18 6.15 5.65
N TRP A 116 -6.25 6.78 4.92
CA TRP A 116 -6.33 8.21 4.62
C TRP A 116 -7.23 8.53 3.42
N LEU A 117 -7.07 7.82 2.31
CA LEU A 117 -7.79 8.07 1.06
C LEU A 117 -9.17 7.40 1.02
N GLY A 118 -9.35 6.33 1.80
CA GLY A 118 -10.40 5.34 1.63
C GLY A 118 -10.05 4.32 0.53
N THR A 119 -10.61 3.11 0.66
CA THR A 119 -10.31 1.95 -0.21
C THR A 119 -10.42 2.25 -1.70
N LEU A 120 -11.48 2.94 -2.15
CA LEU A 120 -11.69 3.18 -3.58
C LEU A 120 -10.61 4.08 -4.21
N ARG A 121 -10.24 5.16 -3.51
CA ARG A 121 -9.22 6.10 -4.00
C ARG A 121 -7.82 5.50 -3.92
N TRP A 122 -7.53 4.78 -2.85
CA TRP A 122 -6.29 4.00 -2.73
C TRP A 122 -6.16 2.99 -3.88
N LEU A 123 -7.22 2.22 -4.15
CA LEU A 123 -7.24 1.23 -5.22
C LEU A 123 -7.04 1.91 -6.59
N ALA A 124 -7.69 3.05 -6.82
CA ALA A 124 -7.50 3.81 -8.05
C ALA A 124 -6.04 4.25 -8.24
N VAL A 125 -5.37 4.76 -7.20
CA VAL A 125 -3.94 5.10 -7.27
C VAL A 125 -3.09 3.87 -7.60
N ALA A 126 -3.31 2.76 -6.88
CA ALA A 126 -2.56 1.52 -7.09
C ALA A 126 -2.72 0.98 -8.51
N VAL A 127 -3.95 0.95 -9.03
CA VAL A 127 -4.26 0.47 -10.39
C VAL A 127 -3.68 1.40 -11.46
N ILE A 128 -3.84 2.72 -11.32
CA ILE A 128 -3.30 3.68 -12.28
C ILE A 128 -1.77 3.59 -12.32
N ALA A 129 -1.12 3.56 -11.15
CA ALA A 129 0.34 3.44 -11.07
C ALA A 129 0.83 2.13 -11.71
N HIS A 130 0.17 1.01 -11.40
CA HIS A 130 0.48 -0.29 -11.99
C HIS A 130 0.37 -0.29 -13.52
N VAL A 131 -0.78 0.13 -14.04
CA VAL A 131 -1.06 0.07 -15.49
C VAL A 131 -0.14 1.03 -16.25
N VAL A 132 0.00 2.28 -15.81
CA VAL A 132 0.84 3.26 -16.50
C VAL A 132 2.30 2.85 -16.48
N ALA A 133 2.80 2.39 -15.34
CA ALA A 133 4.18 1.91 -15.24
C ALA A 133 4.44 0.72 -16.16
N THR A 134 3.55 -0.27 -16.16
CA THR A 134 3.66 -1.46 -17.04
C THR A 134 3.66 -1.07 -18.52
N LEU A 135 2.74 -0.20 -18.93
CA LEU A 135 2.68 0.21 -20.34
C LEU A 135 3.91 1.00 -20.79
N VAL A 136 4.50 1.79 -19.89
CA VAL A 136 5.71 2.56 -20.19
C VAL A 136 6.95 1.67 -20.19
N SER A 137 7.15 0.81 -19.18
CA SER A 137 8.29 -0.11 -19.11
C SER A 137 8.33 -1.03 -20.34
N GLU A 138 7.21 -1.68 -20.64
CA GLU A 138 7.06 -2.60 -21.77
C GLU A 138 7.13 -1.87 -23.12
N GLY A 139 6.59 -0.65 -23.20
CA GLY A 139 6.70 0.19 -24.39
C GLY A 139 8.15 0.59 -24.69
N VAL A 140 8.93 0.93 -23.67
CA VAL A 140 10.36 1.26 -23.79
C VAL A 140 11.17 0.01 -24.16
N LEU A 141 10.86 -1.15 -23.57
CA LEU A 141 11.45 -2.44 -23.94
C LEU A 141 11.18 -2.78 -25.41
N ALA A 142 9.91 -2.69 -25.84
CA ALA A 142 9.53 -2.93 -27.22
C ALA A 142 10.24 -1.98 -28.20
N TRP A 143 10.40 -0.70 -27.82
CA TRP A 143 11.17 0.25 -28.62
C TRP A 143 12.65 -0.12 -28.70
N ALA A 144 13.27 -0.50 -27.58
CA ALA A 144 14.68 -0.88 -27.55
C ALA A 144 14.97 -2.14 -28.38
N ILE A 145 14.08 -3.14 -28.33
CA ILE A 145 14.19 -4.35 -29.18
C ILE A 145 14.09 -3.97 -30.66
N ARG A 146 13.16 -3.09 -31.04
CA ARG A 146 13.01 -2.65 -32.45
C ARG A 146 14.21 -1.87 -32.99
N GLN A 147 15.02 -1.29 -32.11
CA GLN A 147 16.21 -0.51 -32.47
C GLN A 147 17.51 -1.30 -32.28
N ASP A 148 17.41 -2.63 -32.09
CA ASP A 148 18.54 -3.53 -31.80
C ASP A 148 19.40 -3.11 -30.59
N HIS A 149 18.80 -2.35 -29.67
CA HIS A 149 19.42 -1.95 -28.39
C HIS A 149 19.21 -2.98 -27.28
N ALA A 150 18.33 -3.97 -27.49
CA ALA A 150 18.08 -5.07 -26.56
C ALA A 150 17.80 -6.37 -27.33
N PRO A 151 18.28 -7.54 -26.86
CA PRO A 151 17.96 -8.82 -27.49
C PRO A 151 16.47 -9.15 -27.30
N GLN A 152 15.89 -9.93 -28.23
CA GLN A 152 14.50 -10.38 -28.11
C GLN A 152 14.22 -11.18 -26.82
N SER A 153 15.23 -11.89 -26.29
CA SER A 153 15.11 -12.59 -25.00
C SER A 153 14.92 -11.64 -23.81
N ALA A 154 15.16 -10.34 -23.96
CA ALA A 154 14.82 -9.35 -22.94
C ALA A 154 13.30 -9.15 -22.81
N ALA A 155 12.49 -9.56 -23.79
CA ALA A 155 11.03 -9.58 -23.70
C ALA A 155 10.49 -10.61 -22.69
N ASP A 156 11.33 -11.57 -22.28
CA ASP A 156 11.02 -12.54 -21.22
C ASP A 156 11.43 -12.01 -19.83
N ALA A 157 12.02 -10.81 -19.77
CA ALA A 157 12.39 -10.18 -18.52
C ALA A 157 11.13 -9.74 -17.75
N ARG A 158 11.15 -10.06 -16.46
CA ARG A 158 9.99 -10.15 -15.59
C ARG A 158 9.52 -8.77 -15.09
N ASP A 159 8.29 -8.39 -15.44
CA ASP A 159 7.60 -7.23 -14.85
C ASP A 159 6.62 -7.67 -13.73
N ILE A 160 6.73 -7.05 -12.55
CA ILE A 160 5.99 -7.38 -11.33
C ILE A 160 5.10 -6.20 -10.95
N GLY A 161 3.82 -6.32 -11.30
CA GLY A 161 2.83 -5.27 -11.10
C GLY A 161 2.64 -4.80 -9.65
N VAL A 162 2.83 -5.71 -8.69
CA VAL A 162 2.76 -5.40 -7.25
C VAL A 162 3.75 -4.30 -6.86
N SER A 163 4.95 -4.31 -7.44
CA SER A 163 6.02 -3.38 -7.09
C SER A 163 5.77 -1.96 -7.62
N TYR A 164 5.11 -1.83 -8.78
CA TYR A 164 4.71 -0.52 -9.33
C TYR A 164 3.57 0.11 -8.55
N ALA A 165 2.54 -0.67 -8.21
CA ALA A 165 1.48 -0.19 -7.35
C ALA A 165 2.03 0.29 -6.00
N LEU A 166 3.00 -0.44 -5.43
CA LEU A 166 3.69 -0.05 -4.21
C LEU A 166 4.43 1.28 -4.36
N ALA A 167 5.25 1.44 -5.40
CA ALA A 167 5.97 2.68 -5.66
C ALA A 167 5.03 3.88 -5.84
N GLY A 168 3.93 3.73 -6.58
CA GLY A 168 2.93 4.78 -6.77
C GLY A 168 2.18 5.15 -5.48
N VAL A 169 1.83 4.17 -4.64
CA VAL A 169 1.17 4.41 -3.35
C VAL A 169 2.13 5.07 -2.34
N ILE A 170 3.41 4.68 -2.33
CA ILE A 170 4.45 5.39 -1.57
C ILE A 170 4.54 6.85 -2.03
N ALA A 171 4.56 7.09 -3.34
CA ALA A 171 4.68 8.44 -3.88
C ALA A 171 3.47 9.33 -3.51
N VAL A 172 2.23 8.83 -3.61
CA VAL A 172 1.03 9.64 -3.29
C VAL A 172 0.97 10.04 -1.80
N LEU A 173 1.60 9.27 -0.91
CA LEU A 173 1.69 9.61 0.52
C LEU A 173 2.46 10.90 0.78
N THR A 174 3.21 11.42 -0.19
CA THR A 174 3.77 12.78 -0.17
C THR A 174 2.75 13.82 0.27
N TYR A 175 1.50 13.69 -0.20
CA TYR A 175 0.42 14.64 0.10
C TYR A 175 -0.20 14.45 1.49
N ARG A 176 0.12 13.35 2.18
CA ARG A 176 -0.29 13.06 3.56
C ARG A 176 0.75 13.50 4.60
N VAL A 177 2.00 13.67 4.19
CA VAL A 177 3.11 14.06 5.07
C VAL A 177 2.88 15.49 5.60
N PRO A 178 2.95 15.72 6.93
CA PRO A 178 2.73 17.03 7.51
C PRO A 178 3.87 18.00 7.17
N ARG A 179 3.56 19.29 7.09
CA ARG A 179 4.58 20.34 6.92
C ARG A 179 5.57 20.35 8.10
N PRO A 180 6.85 20.69 7.85
CA PRO A 180 7.46 21.11 6.57
C PRO A 180 8.01 19.96 5.70
N TRP A 181 7.73 18.71 6.05
CA TRP A 181 8.40 17.52 5.49
C TRP A 181 7.91 16.98 4.12
N PRO A 182 6.81 17.41 3.46
CA PRO A 182 6.36 16.73 2.25
C PRO A 182 7.39 16.81 1.12
N TYR A 183 8.15 17.90 1.00
CA TYR A 183 9.20 18.03 0.00
C TYR A 183 10.40 17.13 0.27
N ALA A 184 10.82 17.00 1.54
CA ALA A 184 11.89 16.10 1.92
C ALA A 184 11.51 14.63 1.65
N TYR A 185 10.26 14.27 1.95
CA TYR A 185 9.73 12.95 1.63
C TYR A 185 9.68 12.69 0.12
N ALA A 186 9.11 13.62 -0.66
CA ALA A 186 9.06 13.51 -2.12
C ALA A 186 10.45 13.35 -2.73
N PHE A 187 11.41 14.17 -2.26
CA PHE A 187 12.80 14.10 -2.70
C PHE A 187 13.41 12.74 -2.37
N ALA A 188 13.23 12.22 -1.15
CA ALA A 188 13.73 10.91 -0.76
C ALA A 188 13.14 9.78 -1.62
N VAL A 189 11.84 9.83 -1.92
CA VAL A 189 11.18 8.85 -2.81
C VAL A 189 11.75 8.93 -4.23
N LEU A 190 11.88 10.14 -4.79
CA LEU A 190 12.44 10.36 -6.12
C LEU A 190 13.89 9.90 -6.23
N VAL A 191 14.71 10.15 -5.21
CA VAL A 191 16.10 9.69 -5.17
C VAL A 191 16.17 8.17 -5.05
N PHE A 192 15.39 7.57 -4.16
CA PHE A 192 15.39 6.12 -3.95
C PHE A 192 15.06 5.34 -5.23
N TYR A 193 14.01 5.76 -5.94
CA TYR A 193 13.61 5.13 -7.21
C TYR A 193 14.33 5.68 -8.44
N GLY A 194 15.02 6.82 -8.32
CA GLY A 194 15.76 7.45 -9.41
C GLY A 194 17.22 7.00 -9.51
N ILE A 195 17.86 6.62 -8.40
CA ILE A 195 19.25 6.11 -8.42
C ILE A 195 19.42 4.90 -9.35
N PRO A 196 18.55 3.86 -9.33
CA PRO A 196 18.69 2.72 -10.24
C PRO A 196 18.68 3.09 -11.73
N LEU A 197 17.98 4.17 -12.12
CA LEU A 197 17.99 4.66 -13.51
C LEU A 197 19.33 5.24 -13.97
N LEU A 198 20.13 5.70 -13.02
CA LEU A 198 21.44 6.30 -13.26
C LEU A 198 22.58 5.29 -13.10
N ALA A 199 22.29 4.09 -12.62
CA ALA A 199 23.28 3.05 -12.42
C ALA A 199 23.64 2.36 -13.75
N ASP A 200 24.89 1.93 -13.84
CA ASP A 200 25.33 1.03 -14.91
C ASP A 200 24.55 -0.29 -14.80
N GLY A 201 23.85 -0.67 -15.87
CA GLY A 201 23.00 -1.85 -15.89
C GLY A 201 21.52 -1.62 -15.54
N ARG A 202 21.03 -0.37 -15.61
CA ARG A 202 19.61 -0.03 -15.49
C ARG A 202 18.71 -0.97 -16.30
N THR A 203 17.57 -1.30 -15.73
CA THR A 203 16.56 -2.21 -16.30
C THR A 203 15.30 -1.45 -16.73
N PHE A 204 14.48 -2.09 -17.56
CA PHE A 204 13.16 -1.56 -17.92
C PHE A 204 12.21 -1.49 -16.71
N THR A 205 12.43 -2.36 -15.71
CA THR A 205 11.72 -2.33 -14.44
C THR A 205 12.02 -1.04 -13.66
N ASP A 206 13.27 -0.55 -13.70
CA ASP A 206 13.63 0.73 -13.06
C ASP A 206 12.86 1.90 -13.70
N VAL A 207 12.66 1.86 -15.02
CA VAL A 207 11.82 2.83 -15.75
C VAL A 207 10.36 2.72 -15.29
N GLY A 208 9.86 1.50 -15.12
CA GLY A 208 8.53 1.24 -14.59
C GLY A 208 8.35 1.80 -13.17
N HIS A 209 9.27 1.51 -12.23
CA HIS A 209 9.22 2.04 -10.86
C HIS A 209 9.23 3.56 -10.82
N PHE A 210 10.12 4.20 -11.57
CA PHE A 210 10.18 5.66 -11.60
C PHE A 210 8.91 6.25 -12.23
N THR A 211 8.38 5.64 -13.29
CA THR A 211 7.10 6.03 -13.88
C THR A 211 5.95 5.89 -12.88
N ALA A 212 5.93 4.80 -12.08
CA ALA A 212 4.95 4.61 -11.03
C ALA A 212 5.01 5.71 -9.96
N VAL A 213 6.22 6.15 -9.56
CA VAL A 213 6.41 7.27 -8.64
C VAL A 213 5.83 8.56 -9.21
N LEU A 214 6.18 8.91 -10.45
CA LEU A 214 5.65 10.11 -11.11
C LEU A 214 4.12 10.05 -11.24
N THR A 215 3.59 8.87 -11.56
CA THR A 215 2.15 8.63 -11.66
C THR A 215 1.43 8.78 -10.31
N GLY A 216 2.04 8.26 -9.23
CA GLY A 216 1.53 8.42 -7.86
C GLY A 216 1.50 9.88 -7.42
N LEU A 217 2.52 10.67 -7.76
CA LEU A 217 2.50 12.12 -7.56
C LEU A 217 1.41 12.79 -8.42
N ALA A 218 1.29 12.41 -9.70
CA ALA A 218 0.25 12.94 -10.58
C ALA A 218 -1.18 12.64 -10.09
N CYS A 219 -1.37 11.62 -9.25
CA CYS A 219 -2.64 11.30 -8.59
C CYS A 219 -3.07 12.29 -7.50
N TYR A 220 -2.41 13.44 -7.34
CA TYR A 220 -2.82 14.53 -6.44
C TYR A 220 -4.33 14.86 -6.45
N PRO A 221 -5.04 14.90 -7.59
CA PRO A 221 -6.48 15.15 -7.59
C PRO A 221 -7.31 14.15 -6.76
N LEU A 222 -6.85 12.89 -6.66
CA LEU A 222 -7.51 11.85 -5.87
C LEU A 222 -7.37 12.08 -4.35
N THR A 223 -6.39 12.88 -3.94
CA THR A 223 -6.13 13.21 -2.53
C THR A 223 -7.02 14.35 -2.02
N ARG A 224 -7.59 15.14 -2.93
CA ARG A 224 -8.46 16.26 -2.60
C ARG A 224 -9.85 15.73 -2.26
N THR A 225 -10.25 15.84 -1.00
CA THR A 225 -11.65 15.63 -0.64
C THR A 225 -12.46 16.75 -1.30
N ARG A 226 -13.37 16.43 -2.23
CA ARG A 226 -14.40 17.37 -2.67
C ARG A 226 -15.19 17.75 -1.43
N SER A 227 -14.85 18.88 -0.82
CA SER A 227 -15.66 19.50 0.21
C SER A 227 -16.97 19.85 -0.48
N ARG A 228 -17.95 18.95 -0.35
CA ARG A 228 -19.27 19.08 -0.94
C ARG A 228 -19.84 20.37 -0.35
N ARG A 229 -19.86 21.41 -1.17
CA ARG A 229 -20.38 22.77 -0.94
C ARG A 229 -21.76 22.72 -0.28
N LYS A 230 -21.81 22.49 1.04
CA LYS A 230 -22.97 22.76 1.90
C LYS A 230 -22.86 24.22 2.32
N THR A 231 -23.07 25.13 1.36
CA THR A 231 -23.08 26.58 1.64
C THR A 231 -24.20 27.30 0.90
N GLN A 232 -25.28 26.61 0.51
CA GLN A 232 -26.41 27.29 -0.13
C GLN A 232 -27.74 26.51 -0.08
N LYS A 233 -28.20 26.10 1.11
CA LYS A 233 -29.65 25.90 1.32
C LYS A 233 -30.10 26.14 2.78
N THR A 234 -29.33 26.93 3.51
CA THR A 234 -29.66 27.42 4.86
C THR A 234 -29.30 28.90 4.97
N LYS A 235 -29.93 29.72 4.14
CA LYS A 235 -30.26 31.12 4.44
C LYS A 235 -31.78 31.20 4.24
N HIS A 236 -32.59 30.67 5.15
CA HIS A 236 -33.24 31.33 6.31
C HIS A 236 -34.50 32.14 5.88
N PRO A 237 -35.42 32.51 6.80
CA PRO A 237 -36.79 32.03 6.85
C PRO A 237 -37.83 33.15 6.68
N THR A 238 -39.06 32.81 6.29
CA THR A 238 -40.21 33.66 6.66
C THR A 238 -41.42 32.79 6.92
N ALA A 239 -41.65 32.55 8.22
CA ALA A 239 -43.01 32.50 8.73
C ALA A 239 -43.49 33.94 8.84
N GLN A 240 -44.58 34.25 8.16
CA GLN A 240 -45.68 35.14 8.57
C GLN A 240 -46.79 34.98 7.54
#